data_AF-A0A962JJ65-F1
#
_entry.id   AF-A0A962JJ65-F1
#
_cell.length_a   1.000
_cell.length_b   1.000
_cell.length_c   1.000
_cell.angle_alpha   90.00
_cell.angle_beta   90.00
_cell.angle_gamma   90.00
#
_symmetry.space_group_name_H-M   'P 1'
#
loop_
_entity.id
_entity.type
_entity.pdbx_description
1 polymer ?
#
loop_
_entity_poly.entity_id
_entity_poly.type
_entity_poly.pdbx_seq_one_letter_code
_entity_poly.pdbx_strand_id
1 'polypeptide(L)'
;VSQNAKSLVDVSPVRLMSRKKTDGLFLLPRSIAKELDLSSCSRDIEYTGVRSGLISATQLIIQRASLELDINPEEFEVLEPRIFKDKPILQLADVLANGAGFCRRLSETMSGDDKPLVLKLIESMVLQPENDLLMRRFVEPFHLEKCQTACYYCMQRYGNRMYHGLLDWRLGIAFLRVLIDPNYLVGLNGEQRDFENKNWLDHVRVYVKNLGAMRPDVLSYQEVSLGQLTLPALKRKNSLNIVVHPFWNKKYITALLKESCPQAEIRLFNSFEAARRPINILSA
;
A
#
# COMPACT_ATOMS: atom_id res chain seq x y z
N VAL A 1 -27.04 7.93 -57.53
CA VAL A 1 -26.10 8.99 -57.95
C VAL A 1 -26.48 10.23 -57.15
N SER A 2 -25.79 10.77 -56.15
CA SER A 2 -24.42 10.78 -55.64
C SER A 2 -24.51 10.99 -54.12
N GLN A 3 -23.99 10.11 -53.27
CA GLN A 3 -22.71 10.27 -52.56
C GLN A 3 -22.34 11.69 -52.07
N ASN A 4 -22.15 11.73 -50.75
CA ASN A 4 -21.06 12.38 -50.00
C ASN A 4 -21.02 13.92 -49.85
N ALA A 5 -21.50 14.37 -48.69
CA ALA A 5 -20.87 15.45 -47.94
C ALA A 5 -21.07 15.26 -46.42
N LYS A 6 -20.62 14.13 -45.87
CA LYS A 6 -20.20 14.09 -44.47
C LYS A 6 -18.69 14.30 -44.47
N SER A 7 -18.27 15.56 -44.31
CA SER A 7 -16.89 15.87 -43.96
C SER A 7 -16.63 15.23 -42.59
N LEU A 8 -16.00 14.05 -42.63
CA LEU A 8 -15.33 13.45 -41.50
C LEU A 8 -14.33 14.49 -40.99
N VAL A 9 -14.61 15.06 -39.82
CA VAL A 9 -13.57 15.74 -39.05
C VAL A 9 -12.64 14.63 -38.60
N ASP A 10 -11.59 14.42 -39.39
CA ASP A 10 -10.47 13.55 -39.07
C ASP A 10 -9.74 14.20 -37.90
N VAL A 11 -10.16 13.88 -36.67
CA VAL A 11 -9.48 14.32 -35.45
C VAL A 11 -8.17 13.55 -35.43
N SER A 12 -7.17 14.10 -36.12
CA SER A 12 -5.79 13.66 -36.00
C SER A 12 -5.49 13.51 -34.51
N PRO A 13 -5.03 12.35 -34.02
CA PRO A 13 -4.72 12.19 -32.61
C PRO A 13 -3.46 13.00 -32.33
N VAL A 14 -3.61 14.31 -32.11
CA VAL A 14 -2.54 15.20 -31.68
C VAL A 14 -2.10 14.70 -30.31
N ARG A 15 -0.87 14.19 -30.25
CA ARG A 15 -0.23 13.79 -29.00
C ARG A 15 0.85 14.80 -28.68
N LEU A 16 0.72 15.45 -27.53
CA LEU A 16 1.79 16.27 -26.98
C LEU A 16 2.74 15.35 -26.23
N MET A 17 4.02 15.39 -26.60
CA MET A 17 5.08 14.66 -25.93
C MET A 17 6.21 15.62 -25.61
N SER A 18 6.61 15.67 -24.34
CA SER A 18 7.88 16.26 -23.92
C SER A 18 8.79 15.12 -23.47
N ARG A 19 10.07 15.15 -23.85
CA ARG A 19 11.07 14.15 -23.46
C ARG A 19 12.01 14.76 -22.46
N LYS A 20 12.18 14.10 -21.33
CA LYS A 20 13.16 14.42 -20.28
C LYS A 20 14.09 13.23 -20.11
N LYS A 21 15.40 13.48 -20.07
CA LYS A 21 16.42 12.51 -19.68
C LYS A 21 16.90 12.91 -18.28
N THR A 22 16.82 11.98 -17.33
CA THR A 22 17.18 12.19 -15.93
C THR A 22 17.59 10.86 -15.30
N ASP A 23 18.21 10.92 -14.12
CA ASP A 23 18.51 9.74 -13.32
C ASP A 23 17.23 9.21 -12.67
N GLY A 24 17.10 7.88 -12.60
CA GLY A 24 15.96 7.20 -12.02
C GLY A 24 16.39 6.02 -11.15
N LEU A 25 15.64 5.79 -10.09
CA LEU A 25 15.82 4.66 -9.17
C LEU A 25 14.58 3.77 -9.20
N PHE A 26 14.80 2.47 -9.35
CA PHE A 26 13.78 1.44 -9.46
C PHE A 26 14.01 0.41 -8.37
N LEU A 27 13.01 0.17 -7.53
CA LEU A 27 13.08 -0.79 -6.42
C LEU A 27 12.02 -1.86 -6.60
N LEU A 28 12.42 -3.12 -6.46
CA LEU A 28 11.54 -4.27 -6.56
C LEU A 28 11.95 -5.34 -5.55
N PRO A 29 11.00 -6.11 -5.00
CA PRO A 29 11.31 -7.18 -4.06
C PRO A 29 12.04 -8.33 -4.78
N ARG A 30 12.99 -8.98 -4.08
CA ARG A 30 13.66 -10.17 -4.63
C ARG A 30 12.69 -11.34 -4.78
N SER A 31 11.79 -11.52 -3.82
CA SER A 31 10.69 -12.49 -3.86
C SER A 31 9.54 -11.97 -3.01
N ILE A 32 8.35 -12.53 -3.22
CA ILE A 32 7.15 -12.19 -2.47
C ILE A 32 6.57 -13.52 -1.97
N ALA A 33 6.20 -13.58 -0.70
CA ALA A 33 5.54 -14.74 -0.11
C ALA A 33 4.24 -15.05 -0.87
N LYS A 34 3.96 -16.34 -1.13
CA LYS A 34 2.78 -16.78 -1.91
C LYS A 34 1.45 -16.41 -1.23
N GLU A 35 1.52 -16.20 0.08
CA GLU A 35 0.45 -15.76 0.97
C GLU A 35 0.04 -14.31 0.72
N LEU A 36 0.86 -13.53 0.00
CA LEU A 36 0.59 -12.16 -0.37
C LEU A 36 0.22 -12.05 -1.85
N ASP A 37 -0.68 -11.12 -2.19
CA ASP A 37 -0.98 -10.75 -3.57
C ASP A 37 -0.67 -9.27 -3.79
N LEU A 38 0.49 -9.03 -4.42
CA LEU A 38 0.98 -7.72 -4.84
C LEU A 38 1.16 -7.67 -6.37
N SER A 39 0.52 -8.59 -7.08
CA SER A 39 0.74 -8.84 -8.51
C SER A 39 0.09 -7.79 -9.43
N SER A 40 -0.78 -6.94 -8.89
CA SER A 40 -1.41 -5.83 -9.61
C SER A 40 -1.37 -4.54 -8.80
N CYS A 41 -1.21 -3.44 -9.53
CA CYS A 41 -1.34 -2.06 -9.04
C CYS A 41 -2.34 -1.26 -9.89
N SER A 42 -3.30 -1.98 -10.51
CA SER A 42 -4.35 -1.39 -11.33
C SER A 42 -5.22 -0.44 -10.50
N ARG A 43 -6.04 0.35 -11.20
CA ARG A 43 -7.00 1.27 -10.57
C ARG A 43 -8.31 0.57 -10.17
N ASP A 44 -8.35 -0.76 -10.28
CA ASP A 44 -9.51 -1.54 -9.86
C ASP A 44 -9.65 -1.48 -8.34
N ILE A 45 -10.89 -1.48 -7.88
CA ILE A 45 -11.25 -1.36 -6.47
C ILE A 45 -10.47 -2.37 -5.62
N GLU A 46 -10.32 -3.59 -6.10
CA GLU A 46 -9.60 -4.67 -5.44
C GLU A 46 -8.13 -4.35 -5.11
N TYR A 47 -7.43 -3.66 -6.03
CA TYR A 47 -6.00 -3.37 -5.92
C TYR A 47 -5.68 -1.97 -5.39
N THR A 48 -6.71 -1.17 -5.08
CA THR A 48 -6.52 0.19 -4.54
C THR A 48 -5.68 0.19 -3.25
N GLY A 49 -5.89 -0.80 -2.36
CA GLY A 49 -5.09 -0.93 -1.14
C GLY A 49 -3.61 -1.27 -1.42
N VAL A 50 -3.34 -2.13 -2.40
CA VAL A 50 -1.96 -2.42 -2.86
C VAL A 50 -1.31 -1.16 -3.43
N ARG A 51 -2.01 -0.47 -4.35
CA ARG A 51 -1.57 0.79 -4.96
C ARG A 51 -1.30 1.88 -3.91
N SER A 52 -2.16 1.99 -2.90
CA SER A 52 -2.00 2.87 -1.74
C SER A 52 -0.68 2.58 -1.01
N GLY A 53 -0.40 1.32 -0.70
CA GLY A 53 0.86 0.90 -0.09
C GLY A 53 2.09 1.26 -0.93
N LEU A 54 2.05 1.02 -2.25
CA LEU A 54 3.17 1.33 -3.16
C LEU A 54 3.46 2.84 -3.27
N ILE A 55 2.40 3.65 -3.41
CA ILE A 55 2.53 5.11 -3.46
C ILE A 55 3.06 5.62 -2.11
N SER A 56 2.52 5.11 -1.00
CA SER A 56 2.94 5.47 0.35
C SER A 56 4.39 5.09 0.62
N ALA A 57 4.82 3.90 0.21
CA ALA A 57 6.22 3.46 0.30
C ALA A 57 7.16 4.40 -0.48
N THR A 58 6.78 4.81 -1.69
CA THR A 58 7.56 5.76 -2.49
C THR A 58 7.66 7.13 -1.80
N GLN A 59 6.56 7.59 -1.20
CA GLN A 59 6.55 8.85 -0.44
C GLN A 59 7.42 8.77 0.82
N LEU A 60 7.47 7.64 1.53
CA LEU A 60 8.36 7.42 2.68
C LEU A 60 9.83 7.48 2.24
N ILE A 61 10.19 6.75 1.17
CA ILE A 61 11.55 6.75 0.63
C ILE A 61 11.98 8.19 0.29
N ILE A 62 11.14 8.93 -0.43
CA ILE A 62 11.44 10.33 -0.80
C ILE A 62 11.65 11.18 0.45
N GLN A 63 10.77 11.09 1.45
CA GLN A 63 10.93 11.88 2.69
C GLN A 63 12.20 11.54 3.44
N ARG A 64 12.50 10.24 3.60
CA ARG A 64 13.68 9.79 4.33
C ARG A 64 14.97 10.12 3.58
N ALA A 65 14.98 9.96 2.25
CA ALA A 65 16.08 10.34 1.38
C ALA A 65 16.34 11.86 1.42
N SER A 66 15.28 12.66 1.43
CA SER A 66 15.38 14.13 1.52
C SER A 66 16.05 14.57 2.82
N LEU A 67 15.73 13.92 3.94
CA LEU A 67 16.38 14.15 5.22
C LEU A 67 17.85 13.71 5.22
N GLU A 68 18.18 12.62 4.51
CA GLU A 68 19.56 12.11 4.41
C GLU A 68 20.45 13.00 3.56
N LEU A 69 19.93 13.47 2.43
CA LEU A 69 20.67 14.21 1.41
C LEU A 69 20.63 15.73 1.64
N ASP A 70 19.89 16.19 2.66
CA ASP A 70 19.63 17.61 2.95
C ASP A 70 19.05 18.38 1.76
N ILE A 71 17.96 17.85 1.20
CA ILE A 71 17.26 18.42 0.04
C ILE A 71 15.75 18.49 0.25
N ASN A 72 15.06 19.25 -0.61
CA ASN A 72 13.61 19.28 -0.60
C ASN A 72 13.04 17.98 -1.22
N PRO A 73 12.00 17.35 -0.64
CA PRO A 73 11.27 16.26 -1.28
C PRO A 73 10.75 16.52 -2.70
N GLU A 74 10.63 17.78 -3.10
CA GLU A 74 10.28 18.20 -4.47
C GLU A 74 11.41 18.02 -5.48
N GLU A 75 12.64 17.69 -5.05
CA GLU A 75 13.74 17.30 -5.95
C GLU A 75 13.53 15.91 -6.59
N PHE A 76 12.57 15.13 -6.08
CA PHE A 76 12.19 13.83 -6.60
C PHE A 76 10.82 13.86 -7.29
N GLU A 77 10.77 13.28 -8.48
CA GLU A 77 9.56 13.00 -9.23
C GLU A 77 9.05 11.59 -8.89
N VAL A 78 7.81 11.50 -8.42
CA VAL A 78 7.14 10.22 -8.10
C VAL A 78 6.58 9.65 -9.38
N LEU A 79 7.09 8.51 -9.81
CA LEU A 79 6.55 7.79 -10.95
C LEU A 79 5.53 6.75 -10.47
N GLU A 80 4.46 6.60 -11.23
CA GLU A 80 3.40 5.63 -10.94
C GLU A 80 3.97 4.22 -10.76
N PRO A 81 3.56 3.47 -9.71
CA PRO A 81 3.99 2.09 -9.55
C PRO A 81 3.53 1.24 -10.73
N ARG A 82 4.33 0.25 -11.10
CA ARG A 82 4.06 -0.66 -12.22
C ARG A 82 4.41 -2.09 -11.85
N ILE A 83 3.88 -3.04 -12.61
CA ILE A 83 4.24 -4.45 -12.49
C ILE A 83 5.34 -4.78 -13.50
N PHE A 84 6.36 -5.48 -13.05
CA PHE A 84 7.44 -6.02 -13.88
C PHE A 84 7.77 -7.43 -13.42
N LYS A 85 7.63 -8.40 -14.33
CA LYS A 85 7.84 -9.84 -14.02
C LYS A 85 7.08 -10.26 -12.75
N ASP A 86 5.78 -9.94 -12.72
CA ASP A 86 4.83 -10.26 -11.63
C ASP A 86 5.14 -9.62 -10.27
N LYS A 87 6.00 -8.59 -10.25
CA LYS A 87 6.36 -7.86 -9.02
C LYS A 87 6.10 -6.37 -9.18
N PRO A 88 5.63 -5.70 -8.12
CA PRO A 88 5.51 -4.25 -8.13
C PRO A 88 6.90 -3.60 -8.10
N ILE A 89 7.05 -2.53 -8.88
CA ILE A 89 8.24 -1.66 -8.88
C ILE A 89 7.84 -0.30 -8.31
N LEU A 90 8.63 0.17 -7.33
CA LEU A 90 8.65 1.58 -6.92
C LEU A 90 9.62 2.35 -7.80
N GLN A 91 9.22 3.54 -8.25
CA GLN A 91 9.94 4.30 -9.25
C GLN A 91 10.00 5.77 -8.81
N LEU A 92 11.22 6.31 -8.74
CA LEU A 92 11.47 7.74 -8.54
C LEU A 92 12.53 8.23 -9.53
N ALA A 93 12.48 9.51 -9.85
CA ALA A 93 13.44 10.16 -10.75
C ALA A 93 13.84 11.53 -10.22
N ASP A 94 15.00 12.04 -10.64
CA ASP A 94 15.38 13.42 -10.32
C ASP A 94 14.53 14.42 -11.12
N VAL A 95 14.16 15.54 -10.51
CA VAL A 95 13.34 16.58 -11.17
C VAL A 95 14.09 17.34 -12.26
N LEU A 96 15.39 17.61 -12.10
CA LEU A 96 16.17 18.34 -13.09
C LEU A 96 16.40 17.54 -14.38
N ALA A 97 16.37 18.23 -15.52
CA ALA A 97 16.87 17.66 -16.77
C ALA A 97 18.38 17.42 -16.65
N ASN A 98 18.83 16.26 -17.13
CA ASN A 98 20.19 15.71 -16.95
C ASN A 98 20.50 15.13 -15.56
N GLY A 99 19.54 15.15 -14.63
CA GLY A 99 19.70 14.60 -13.28
C GLY A 99 20.49 15.52 -12.36
N ALA A 100 20.09 15.58 -11.09
CA ALA A 100 20.86 16.21 -10.02
C ALA A 100 21.87 15.22 -9.41
N GLY A 101 21.71 13.93 -9.70
CA GLY A 101 22.50 12.82 -9.17
C GLY A 101 21.92 12.23 -7.88
N PHE A 102 20.71 12.59 -7.46
CA PHE A 102 20.15 12.11 -6.20
C PHE A 102 19.73 10.64 -6.29
N CYS A 103 19.03 10.25 -7.37
CA CYS A 103 18.73 8.84 -7.62
C CYS A 103 20.01 7.98 -7.75
N ARG A 104 21.05 8.54 -8.39
CA ARG A 104 22.37 7.88 -8.47
C ARG A 104 22.97 7.70 -7.08
N ARG A 105 23.01 8.77 -6.28
CA ARG A 105 23.52 8.75 -4.90
C ARG A 105 22.81 7.72 -4.03
N LEU A 106 21.48 7.60 -4.16
CA LEU A 106 20.69 6.59 -3.46
C LEU A 106 21.03 5.14 -3.87
N SER A 107 21.49 4.94 -5.11
CA SER A 107 21.89 3.62 -5.63
C SER A 107 23.34 3.23 -5.32
N GLU A 108 24.15 4.16 -4.80
CA GLU A 108 25.56 3.92 -4.49
C GLU A 108 25.74 3.15 -3.18
N THR A 109 26.71 2.24 -3.19
CA THR A 109 27.25 1.60 -1.98
C THR A 109 28.52 2.33 -1.57
N MET A 110 28.58 2.87 -0.35
CA MET A 110 29.76 3.56 0.15
C MET A 110 30.89 2.56 0.45
N SER A 111 32.14 3.04 0.44
CA SER A 111 33.30 2.22 0.81
C SER A 111 33.13 1.62 2.21
N GLY A 112 33.10 0.29 2.30
CA GLY A 112 32.91 -0.45 3.55
C GLY A 112 31.46 -0.88 3.84
N ASP A 113 30.49 -0.44 3.03
CA ASP A 113 29.10 -0.91 3.11
C ASP A 113 28.88 -2.16 2.23
N ASP A 114 27.90 -2.98 2.62
CA ASP A 114 27.46 -4.17 1.89
C ASP A 114 26.25 -3.91 0.97
N LYS A 115 25.61 -2.73 1.08
CA LYS A 115 24.37 -2.41 0.37
C LYS A 115 24.26 -0.93 -0.02
N PRO A 116 23.46 -0.62 -1.07
CA PRO A 116 23.18 0.76 -1.47
C PRO A 116 22.54 1.60 -0.37
N LEU A 117 22.77 2.92 -0.42
CA LEU A 117 22.22 3.89 0.54
C LEU A 117 20.70 3.73 0.72
N VAL A 118 19.93 3.60 -0.37
CA VAL A 118 18.47 3.44 -0.27
C VAL A 118 18.04 2.22 0.54
N LEU A 119 18.77 1.11 0.48
CA LEU A 119 18.46 -0.07 1.30
C LEU A 119 18.77 0.18 2.77
N LYS A 120 19.87 0.89 3.09
CA LYS A 120 20.18 1.30 4.47
C LYS A 120 19.08 2.20 5.05
N LEU A 121 18.56 3.13 4.24
CA LEU A 121 17.45 4.00 4.66
C LEU A 121 16.16 3.20 4.90
N ILE A 122 15.84 2.25 4.03
CA ILE A 122 14.67 1.37 4.21
C ILE A 122 14.83 0.53 5.48
N GLU A 123 16.00 -0.09 5.70
CA GLU A 123 16.28 -0.87 6.90
C GLU A 123 16.19 -0.03 8.17
N SER A 124 16.70 1.20 8.17
CA SER A 124 16.55 2.14 9.29
C SER A 124 15.08 2.39 9.63
N MET A 125 14.25 2.71 8.61
CA MET A 125 12.83 2.95 8.81
C MET A 125 12.05 1.72 9.31
N VAL A 126 12.42 0.53 8.86
CA VAL A 126 11.65 -0.71 9.08
C VAL A 126 12.12 -1.47 10.33
N LEU A 127 13.42 -1.47 10.62
CA LEU A 127 14.05 -2.27 11.67
C LEU A 127 14.43 -1.45 12.91
N GLN A 128 14.60 -0.13 12.78
CA GLN A 128 15.02 0.74 13.89
C GLN A 128 14.19 2.05 13.93
N PRO A 129 12.85 1.96 13.91
CA PRO A 129 12.00 3.13 13.70
C PRO A 129 12.14 4.19 14.82
N GLU A 130 12.50 3.81 16.04
CA GLU A 130 12.73 4.73 17.16
C GLU A 130 13.98 5.60 16.96
N ASN A 131 14.99 5.08 16.26
CA ASN A 131 16.27 5.75 16.00
C ASN A 131 16.30 6.44 14.63
N ASP A 132 15.33 6.16 13.75
CA ASP A 132 15.28 6.72 12.41
C ASP A 132 14.75 8.17 12.41
N LEU A 133 15.42 9.03 11.63
CA LEU A 133 15.14 10.47 11.54
C LEU A 133 13.70 10.79 11.12
N LEU A 134 13.11 9.96 10.26
CA LEU A 134 11.72 10.10 9.82
C LEU A 134 10.79 9.36 10.77
N MET A 135 11.07 8.08 11.04
CA MET A 135 10.10 7.18 11.66
C MET A 135 9.88 7.39 13.15
N ARG A 136 10.80 8.04 13.88
CA ARG A 136 10.66 8.27 15.33
C ARG A 136 9.30 8.89 15.70
N ARG A 137 8.78 9.81 14.87
CA ARG A 137 7.47 10.46 15.08
C ARG A 137 6.29 9.53 14.77
N PHE A 138 6.47 8.56 13.89
CA PHE A 138 5.42 7.61 13.50
C PHE A 138 5.15 6.62 14.64
N VAL A 139 6.20 6.26 15.39
CA VAL A 139 6.15 5.28 16.48
C VAL A 139 5.93 5.88 17.87
N GLU A 140 5.81 7.21 17.97
CA GLU A 140 5.36 7.86 19.21
C GLU A 140 4.00 7.31 19.65
N PRO A 141 3.80 7.00 20.95
CA PRO A 141 2.58 6.33 21.41
C PRO A 141 1.28 7.00 20.95
N PHE A 142 1.19 8.32 21.04
CA PHE A 142 0.03 9.09 20.60
C PHE A 142 -0.27 8.90 19.10
N HIS A 143 0.75 8.93 18.25
CA HIS A 143 0.57 8.80 16.81
C HIS A 143 0.29 7.35 16.42
N LEU A 144 1.06 6.41 16.97
CA LEU A 144 0.96 4.98 16.70
C LEU A 144 -0.45 4.44 17.02
N GLU A 145 -1.05 4.91 18.12
CA GLU A 145 -2.41 4.52 18.51
C GLU A 145 -3.51 5.15 17.64
N LYS A 146 -3.34 6.41 17.23
CA LYS A 146 -4.42 7.18 16.59
C LYS A 146 -4.40 7.17 15.06
N CYS A 147 -3.21 7.18 14.46
CA CYS A 147 -3.10 7.31 13.00
C CYS A 147 -3.21 5.95 12.31
N GLN A 148 -4.33 5.75 11.61
CA GLN A 148 -4.60 4.51 10.87
C GLN A 148 -4.27 4.60 9.38
N THR A 149 -4.07 5.81 8.83
CA THR A 149 -3.85 6.06 7.40
C THR A 149 -2.69 7.01 7.18
N ALA A 150 -2.93 8.31 7.03
CA ALA A 150 -1.90 9.34 6.91
C ALA A 150 -2.41 10.67 7.46
N CYS A 151 -1.51 11.49 8.00
CA CYS A 151 -1.81 12.83 8.51
C CYS A 151 -0.63 13.78 8.28
N TYR A 152 -0.83 15.08 8.53
CA TYR A 152 0.22 16.10 8.42
C TYR A 152 1.35 15.95 9.45
N TYR A 153 1.13 15.19 10.53
CA TYR A 153 2.20 14.88 11.48
C TYR A 153 3.24 13.93 10.89
N CYS A 154 2.81 13.00 10.04
CA CYS A 154 3.64 11.89 9.57
C CYS A 154 4.02 12.00 8.09
N MET A 155 3.04 12.02 7.18
CA MET A 155 3.28 11.78 5.75
C MET A 155 2.66 12.84 4.82
N GLN A 156 1.54 13.45 5.21
CA GLN A 156 0.88 14.43 4.36
C GLN A 156 1.69 15.74 4.33
N ARG A 157 1.95 16.22 3.12
CA ARG A 157 2.55 17.53 2.85
C ARG A 157 1.82 18.19 1.68
N TYR A 158 2.04 19.48 1.49
CA TYR A 158 1.44 20.21 0.37
C TYR A 158 1.81 19.57 -0.99
N GLY A 159 3.10 19.26 -1.19
CA GLY A 159 3.61 18.68 -2.44
C GLY A 159 3.08 17.29 -2.78
N ASN A 160 2.42 16.57 -1.86
CA ASN A 160 1.81 15.26 -2.13
C ASN A 160 0.28 15.25 -1.99
N ARG A 161 -0.39 16.42 -2.01
CA ARG A 161 -1.85 16.56 -1.92
C ARG A 161 -2.65 15.71 -2.89
N MET A 162 -2.11 15.47 -4.10
CA MET A 162 -2.75 14.65 -5.13
C MET A 162 -2.89 13.18 -4.70
N TYR A 163 -2.06 12.74 -3.75
CA TYR A 163 -2.06 11.37 -3.24
C TYR A 163 -2.77 11.22 -1.90
N HIS A 164 -3.21 12.29 -1.22
CA HIS A 164 -3.72 12.21 0.17
C HIS A 164 -4.78 11.15 0.40
N GLY A 165 -5.71 10.93 -0.54
CA GLY A 165 -6.74 9.88 -0.44
C GLY A 165 -6.19 8.44 -0.47
N LEU A 166 -4.99 8.26 -1.03
CA LEU A 166 -4.25 7.00 -1.16
C LEU A 166 -3.10 6.86 -0.16
N LEU A 167 -2.78 7.88 0.64
CA LEU A 167 -1.69 7.77 1.60
C LEU A 167 -2.09 6.92 2.81
N ASP A 168 -1.23 5.97 3.13
CA ASP A 168 -1.36 5.04 4.24
C ASP A 168 0.04 4.61 4.72
N TRP A 169 0.51 5.17 5.83
CA TRP A 169 1.87 4.93 6.31
C TRP A 169 2.10 3.48 6.72
N ARG A 170 1.06 2.80 7.23
CA ARG A 170 1.14 1.39 7.66
C ARG A 170 1.34 0.48 6.46
N LEU A 171 0.53 0.67 5.40
CA LEU A 171 0.71 -0.07 4.15
C LEU A 171 2.05 0.28 3.46
N GLY A 172 2.49 1.54 3.55
CA GLY A 172 3.79 1.97 3.04
C GLY A 172 4.94 1.22 3.69
N ILE A 173 5.00 1.20 5.03
CA ILE A 173 6.04 0.48 5.77
C ILE A 173 5.94 -1.03 5.56
N ALA A 174 4.73 -1.60 5.55
CA ALA A 174 4.54 -3.02 5.28
C ALA A 174 5.15 -3.42 3.92
N PHE A 175 4.97 -2.59 2.89
CA PHE A 175 5.58 -2.86 1.59
C PHE A 175 7.10 -2.69 1.62
N LEU A 176 7.62 -1.68 2.33
CA LEU A 176 9.07 -1.53 2.52
C LEU A 176 9.69 -2.73 3.23
N ARG A 177 8.98 -3.35 4.19
CA ARG A 177 9.43 -4.60 4.82
C ARG A 177 9.43 -5.76 3.83
N VAL A 178 8.42 -5.88 2.95
CA VAL A 178 8.41 -6.86 1.85
C VAL A 178 9.63 -6.71 0.92
N LEU A 179 10.16 -5.48 0.73
CA LEU A 179 11.37 -5.28 -0.09
C LEU A 179 12.61 -5.91 0.52
N ILE A 180 12.73 -5.94 1.84
CA ILE A 180 13.95 -6.36 2.56
C ILE A 180 13.83 -7.72 3.25
N ASP A 181 12.61 -8.21 3.48
CA ASP A 181 12.34 -9.52 4.08
C ASP A 181 11.43 -10.36 3.18
N PRO A 182 11.98 -11.38 2.48
CA PRO A 182 11.22 -12.24 1.58
C PRO A 182 10.21 -13.15 2.30
N ASN A 183 10.33 -13.32 3.62
CA ASN A 183 9.46 -14.18 4.43
C ASN A 183 8.40 -13.38 5.19
N TYR A 184 8.32 -12.07 4.98
CA TYR A 184 7.37 -11.24 5.69
C TYR A 184 5.92 -11.54 5.25
N LEU A 185 5.05 -11.81 6.22
CA LEU A 185 3.66 -12.25 6.00
C LEU A 185 2.61 -11.21 6.40
N VAL A 186 3.02 -9.99 6.77
CA VAL A 186 2.13 -8.87 7.06
C VAL A 186 1.05 -9.26 8.10
N GLY A 187 1.50 -9.79 9.23
CA GLY A 187 0.65 -10.20 10.36
C GLY A 187 -0.17 -11.49 10.15
N LEU A 188 -0.12 -12.14 8.98
CA LEU A 188 -0.89 -13.37 8.71
C LEU A 188 -0.51 -14.54 9.63
N ASN A 189 0.74 -14.58 10.11
CA ASN A 189 1.24 -15.59 11.04
C ASN A 189 0.84 -15.36 12.50
N GLY A 190 -0.01 -14.36 12.79
CA GLY A 190 -0.41 -14.02 14.16
C GLY A 190 0.59 -13.15 14.90
N GLU A 191 1.78 -12.90 14.34
CA GLU A 191 2.78 -12.03 14.94
C GLU A 191 2.44 -10.57 14.62
N GLN A 192 1.84 -9.86 15.57
CA GLN A 192 1.69 -8.39 15.51
C GLN A 192 2.93 -7.68 16.08
N ARG A 193 4.11 -8.25 15.88
CA ARG A 193 5.38 -7.71 16.41
C ARG A 193 5.81 -6.46 15.64
N ASP A 194 5.44 -6.37 14.36
CA ASP A 194 5.78 -5.22 13.52
C ASP A 194 4.88 -4.02 13.84
N PHE A 195 5.51 -2.86 14.06
CA PHE A 195 4.82 -1.66 14.50
C PHE A 195 3.76 -1.18 13.50
N GLU A 196 3.98 -1.40 12.20
CA GLU A 196 3.01 -1.05 11.16
C GLU A 196 1.73 -1.91 11.19
N ASN A 197 1.79 -3.11 11.76
CA ASN A 197 0.63 -4.00 11.94
C ASN A 197 0.00 -3.90 13.33
N LYS A 198 0.67 -3.23 14.27
CA LYS A 198 0.19 -3.07 15.65
C LYS A 198 -1.22 -2.48 15.68
N ASN A 199 -2.12 -3.13 16.41
CA ASN A 199 -3.54 -2.77 16.59
C ASN A 199 -4.37 -2.78 15.29
N TRP A 200 -3.84 -3.22 14.14
CA TRP A 200 -4.60 -3.25 12.89
C TRP A 200 -5.89 -4.06 13.04
N LEU A 201 -5.79 -5.27 13.61
CA LEU A 201 -6.94 -6.15 13.76
C LEU A 201 -7.99 -5.56 14.72
N ASP A 202 -7.57 -4.87 15.77
CA ASP A 202 -8.48 -4.21 16.71
C ASP A 202 -9.21 -3.04 16.06
N HIS A 203 -8.53 -2.24 15.26
CA HIS A 203 -9.16 -1.19 14.47
C HIS A 203 -10.19 -1.76 13.49
N VAL A 204 -9.85 -2.86 12.81
CA VAL A 204 -10.77 -3.54 11.90
C VAL A 204 -11.98 -4.10 12.65
N ARG A 205 -11.80 -4.69 13.85
CA ARG A 205 -12.92 -5.18 14.68
C ARG A 205 -13.90 -4.05 15.03
N VAL A 206 -13.40 -2.92 15.52
CA VAL A 206 -14.23 -1.75 15.86
C VAL A 206 -14.98 -1.27 14.62
N TYR A 207 -14.28 -1.15 13.50
CA TYR A 207 -14.86 -0.71 12.24
C TYR A 207 -15.98 -1.65 11.76
N VAL A 208 -15.74 -2.97 11.76
CA VAL A 208 -16.72 -3.98 11.33
C VAL A 208 -17.93 -4.05 12.27
N LYS A 209 -17.73 -3.90 13.59
CA LYS A 209 -18.84 -3.79 14.55
C LYS A 209 -19.72 -2.58 14.25
N ASN A 210 -19.12 -1.42 13.99
CA ASN A 210 -19.85 -0.20 13.64
C ASN A 210 -20.64 -0.37 12.33
N LEU A 211 -20.08 -1.06 11.33
CA LEU A 211 -20.81 -1.39 10.11
C LEU A 211 -22.01 -2.29 10.37
N GLY A 212 -21.85 -3.36 11.16
CA GLY A 212 -22.95 -4.26 11.50
C GLY A 212 -24.10 -3.52 12.19
N ALA A 213 -23.76 -2.60 13.09
CA ALA A 213 -24.72 -1.75 13.79
C ALA A 213 -25.52 -0.79 12.88
N MET A 214 -25.06 -0.54 11.64
CA MET A 214 -25.82 0.26 10.68
C MET A 214 -27.03 -0.49 10.08
N ARG A 215 -27.03 -1.84 10.11
CA ARG A 215 -28.13 -2.68 9.59
C ARG A 215 -28.36 -3.92 10.47
N PRO A 216 -28.75 -3.73 11.75
CA PRO A 216 -28.83 -4.81 12.73
C PRO A 216 -29.86 -5.90 12.38
N ASP A 217 -30.91 -5.56 11.62
CA ASP A 217 -31.94 -6.52 11.21
C ASP A 217 -31.46 -7.52 10.14
N VAL A 218 -30.34 -7.22 9.47
CA VAL A 218 -29.84 -7.98 8.31
C VAL A 218 -28.42 -8.51 8.52
N LEU A 219 -27.62 -7.80 9.32
CA LEU A 219 -26.20 -8.08 9.53
C LEU A 219 -25.94 -8.40 11.01
N SER A 220 -25.24 -9.51 11.25
CA SER A 220 -24.74 -9.85 12.58
C SER A 220 -23.21 -9.90 12.59
N TYR A 221 -22.59 -9.20 13.53
CA TYR A 221 -21.16 -9.32 13.79
C TYR A 221 -20.83 -10.73 14.29
N GLN A 222 -19.76 -11.30 13.78
CA GLN A 222 -19.16 -12.52 14.30
C GLN A 222 -17.66 -12.53 14.08
N GLU A 223 -16.99 -13.48 14.71
CA GLU A 223 -15.56 -13.72 14.55
C GLU A 223 -15.34 -15.08 13.88
N VAL A 224 -14.37 -15.13 12.97
CA VAL A 224 -14.03 -16.33 12.19
C VAL A 224 -12.56 -16.64 12.38
N SER A 225 -12.26 -17.88 12.76
CA SER A 225 -10.89 -18.35 12.94
C SER A 225 -10.18 -18.52 11.58
N LEU A 226 -8.91 -18.12 11.54
CA LEU A 226 -8.00 -18.30 10.44
C LEU A 226 -6.62 -18.66 11.01
N GLY A 227 -6.35 -19.95 11.20
CA GLY A 227 -5.14 -20.40 11.89
C GLY A 227 -5.05 -19.83 13.30
N GLN A 228 -4.02 -19.02 13.57
CA GLN A 228 -3.81 -18.34 14.86
C GLN A 228 -4.55 -16.99 14.98
N LEU A 229 -5.18 -16.54 13.90
CA LEU A 229 -5.90 -15.27 13.84
C LEU A 229 -7.41 -15.47 14.02
N THR A 230 -8.06 -14.42 14.49
CA THR A 230 -9.51 -14.33 14.58
C THR A 230 -9.97 -13.08 13.86
N LEU A 231 -10.58 -13.26 12.68
CA LEU A 231 -10.97 -12.19 11.78
C LEU A 231 -12.41 -11.73 12.04
N PRO A 232 -12.66 -10.41 12.03
CA PRO A 232 -14.01 -9.87 12.13
C PRO A 232 -14.79 -10.08 10.84
N ALA A 233 -16.06 -10.44 10.97
CA ALA A 233 -16.95 -10.71 9.85
C ALA A 233 -18.37 -10.18 10.11
N LEU A 234 -19.07 -9.86 9.02
CA LEU A 234 -20.51 -9.63 9.02
C LEU A 234 -21.20 -10.80 8.33
N LYS A 235 -22.06 -11.49 9.07
CA LYS A 235 -22.90 -12.55 8.53
C LYS A 235 -24.21 -11.97 8.02
N ARG A 236 -24.62 -12.43 6.84
CA ARG A 236 -25.91 -12.14 6.20
C ARG A 236 -26.46 -13.42 5.61
N LYS A 237 -27.53 -13.98 6.17
CA LYS A 237 -28.07 -15.30 5.77
C LYS A 237 -26.93 -16.36 5.74
N ASN A 238 -26.58 -16.87 4.56
CA ASN A 238 -25.52 -17.87 4.36
C ASN A 238 -24.18 -17.27 3.88
N SER A 239 -24.07 -15.94 3.74
CA SER A 239 -22.84 -15.28 3.33
C SER A 239 -22.08 -14.66 4.50
N LEU A 240 -20.75 -14.69 4.42
CA LEU A 240 -19.82 -14.11 5.38
C LEU A 240 -18.93 -13.08 4.68
N ASN A 241 -19.15 -11.80 5.03
CA ASN A 241 -18.33 -10.69 4.57
C ASN A 241 -17.19 -10.50 5.58
N ILE A 242 -15.98 -10.96 5.23
CA ILE A 242 -14.81 -10.97 6.11
C ILE A 242 -13.85 -9.87 5.68
N VAL A 243 -13.35 -9.09 6.63
CA VAL A 243 -12.35 -8.05 6.36
C VAL A 243 -10.94 -8.59 6.60
N VAL A 244 -10.08 -8.44 5.59
CA VAL A 244 -8.70 -8.96 5.53
C VAL A 244 -7.69 -7.87 5.23
N HIS A 245 -6.40 -8.15 5.43
CA HIS A 245 -5.34 -7.19 5.08
C HIS A 245 -5.27 -6.96 3.56
N PRO A 246 -5.00 -5.73 3.07
CA PRO A 246 -4.94 -5.46 1.63
C PRO A 246 -3.88 -6.21 0.84
N PHE A 247 -2.81 -6.67 1.49
CA PHE A 247 -1.73 -7.41 0.83
C PHE A 247 -1.94 -8.93 0.86
N TRP A 248 -2.90 -9.45 1.61
CA TRP A 248 -3.11 -10.90 1.68
C TRP A 248 -3.72 -11.43 0.39
N ASN A 249 -3.22 -12.57 -0.07
CA ASN A 249 -3.73 -13.27 -1.23
C ASN A 249 -5.11 -13.85 -0.92
N LYS A 250 -6.15 -13.23 -1.48
CA LYS A 250 -7.54 -13.64 -1.23
C LYS A 250 -7.80 -15.11 -1.58
N LYS A 251 -7.18 -15.67 -2.63
CA LYS A 251 -7.37 -17.09 -2.98
C LYS A 251 -6.81 -18.00 -1.89
N TYR A 252 -5.63 -17.66 -1.37
CA TYR A 252 -5.00 -18.37 -0.25
C TYR A 252 -5.88 -18.28 1.01
N ILE A 253 -6.34 -17.08 1.36
CA ILE A 253 -7.20 -16.87 2.54
C ILE A 253 -8.54 -17.59 2.41
N THR A 254 -9.19 -17.56 1.24
CA THR A 254 -10.43 -18.30 1.00
C THR A 254 -10.25 -19.81 1.15
N ALA A 255 -9.12 -20.37 0.71
CA ALA A 255 -8.83 -21.79 0.89
C ALA A 255 -8.78 -22.17 2.37
N LEU A 256 -8.04 -21.40 3.19
CA LEU A 256 -7.95 -21.62 4.64
C LEU A 256 -9.30 -21.45 5.35
N LEU A 257 -10.09 -20.44 4.99
CA LEU A 257 -11.39 -20.21 5.62
C LEU A 257 -12.40 -21.31 5.28
N LYS A 258 -12.31 -21.95 4.12
CA LYS A 258 -13.19 -23.06 3.75
C LYS A 258 -12.99 -24.29 4.65
N GLU A 259 -11.81 -24.47 5.24
CA GLU A 259 -11.56 -25.52 6.23
C GLU A 259 -12.39 -25.27 7.51
N SER A 260 -12.55 -24.00 7.90
CA SER A 260 -13.26 -23.59 9.11
C SER A 260 -14.76 -23.34 8.89
N CYS A 261 -15.16 -22.94 7.68
CA CYS A 261 -16.53 -22.51 7.34
C CYS A 261 -16.98 -23.10 5.98
N PRO A 262 -17.07 -24.43 5.82
CA PRO A 262 -17.22 -25.08 4.51
C PRO A 262 -18.53 -24.76 3.79
N GLN A 263 -19.60 -24.44 4.52
CA GLN A 263 -20.95 -24.22 3.97
C GLN A 263 -21.28 -22.74 3.71
N ALA A 264 -20.41 -21.81 4.12
CA ALA A 264 -20.67 -20.39 3.99
C ALA A 264 -20.22 -19.84 2.63
N GLU A 265 -20.97 -18.89 2.08
CA GLU A 265 -20.52 -18.09 0.94
C GLU A 265 -19.57 -17.00 1.43
N ILE A 266 -18.26 -17.19 1.23
CA ILE A 266 -17.23 -16.29 1.76
C ILE A 266 -16.95 -15.15 0.78
N ARG A 267 -17.00 -13.91 1.26
CA ARG A 267 -16.62 -12.70 0.51
C ARG A 267 -15.57 -11.92 1.28
N LEU A 268 -14.43 -11.68 0.64
CA LEU A 268 -13.28 -11.01 1.26
C LEU A 268 -13.19 -9.55 0.82
N PHE A 269 -13.15 -8.66 1.80
CA PHE A 269 -12.97 -7.22 1.62
C PHE A 269 -11.65 -6.81 2.25
N ASN A 270 -10.84 -6.02 1.57
CA ASN A 270 -9.64 -5.50 2.21
C ASN A 270 -9.98 -4.34 3.17
N SER A 271 -9.21 -4.18 4.24
CA SER A 271 -9.46 -3.17 5.28
C SER A 271 -9.34 -1.73 4.76
N PHE A 272 -8.54 -1.49 3.72
CA PHE A 272 -8.37 -0.17 3.11
C PHE A 272 -9.66 0.31 2.44
N GLU A 273 -10.26 -0.56 1.63
CA GLU A 273 -11.54 -0.33 0.97
C GLU A 273 -12.68 -0.30 1.97
N ALA A 274 -12.64 -1.17 2.98
CA ALA A 274 -13.60 -1.14 4.08
C ALA A 274 -13.67 0.27 4.66
N ALA A 275 -12.56 0.78 5.20
CA ALA A 275 -12.52 2.10 5.84
C ALA A 275 -13.01 3.27 4.97
N ARG A 276 -12.88 3.19 3.64
CA ARG A 276 -13.20 4.29 2.71
C ARG A 276 -14.51 4.11 1.93
N ARG A 277 -14.98 2.89 1.76
CA ARG A 277 -16.16 2.52 0.95
C ARG A 277 -17.06 1.53 1.73
N PRO A 278 -17.61 1.96 2.87
CA PRO A 278 -18.41 1.10 3.76
C PRO A 278 -19.61 0.46 3.04
N ILE A 279 -20.18 1.16 2.07
CA ILE A 279 -21.37 0.69 1.33
C ILE A 279 -21.14 -0.65 0.63
N ASN A 280 -19.93 -0.93 0.13
CA ASN A 280 -19.63 -2.16 -0.59
C ASN A 280 -19.78 -3.40 0.30
N ILE A 281 -19.41 -3.27 1.58
CA ILE A 281 -19.52 -4.33 2.57
C ILE A 281 -20.98 -4.50 3.02
N LEU A 282 -21.71 -3.39 3.13
CA LEU A 282 -23.12 -3.38 3.56
C LEU A 282 -24.09 -3.87 2.47
N SER A 283 -23.74 -3.72 1.20
CA SER A 283 -24.57 -4.11 0.05
C SER A 283 -24.36 -5.56 -0.39
N ALA A 284 -23.16 -6.10 -0.15
CA ALA A 284 -22.82 -7.49 -0.43
C ALA A 284 -23.72 -8.44 0.38
#